data_AF-A0A1I4BKL4-F1
#
_entry.id   AF-A0A1I4BKL4-F1
#
_cell.length_a   1.000
_cell.length_b   1.000
_cell.length_c   1.000
_cell.angle_alpha   90.00
_cell.angle_beta   90.00
_cell.angle_gamma   90.00
#
_symmetry.space_group_name_H-M   'P 1'
#
loop_
_entity.id
_entity.type
_entity.pdbx_description
1 polymer ?
#
loop_
_entity_poly.entity_id
_entity_poly.type
_entity_poly.pdbx_seq_one_letter_code
_entity_poly.pdbx_strand_id
1 'polypeptide(L)'
;MSDCERGQLPPVLGQLFADGGDGRTLSSVLPAGDVVWPDPGYAKFTVDHRPAFWLSDLPVSGEFWAGLRAEHGRSGLWPVLLEDSVQPWSAGQIAPDAVAEIDNYHAAAFMAEVWSDWIERANTDQLELLAPFGPQCPGPAASGQLAADPGVVADWYAGLVAERRTPLGLVAAERGADALAVMGWQGALNHNEWMIPLAAVVRSWEDRFGARVVGIGFNTLDLSVAAPPVTPEHALHVAAEHWTFCPDSVVYSAGTLVDYAEEIRGRNAWSFWWD
;
A
#
# COMPACT_ATOMS: atom_id res chain seq x y z
N MET A 1 -38.93 2.45 3.49
CA MET A 1 -37.55 2.59 3.98
C MET A 1 -37.42 3.98 4.53
N SER A 2 -37.32 4.11 5.84
CA SER A 2 -37.31 5.40 6.55
C SER A 2 -35.95 6.10 6.36
N ASP A 3 -35.91 7.42 6.47
CA ASP A 3 -34.67 8.23 6.34
C ASP A 3 -33.53 7.80 7.28
N CYS A 4 -33.83 7.03 8.33
CA CYS A 4 -32.85 6.48 9.27
C CYS A 4 -32.02 5.31 8.70
N GLU A 5 -32.49 4.64 7.65
CA GLU A 5 -31.76 3.54 6.97
C GLU A 5 -30.85 4.06 5.85
N ARG A 6 -31.02 5.34 5.43
CA ARG A 6 -30.20 5.95 4.39
C ARG A 6 -28.85 6.34 4.97
N GLY A 7 -27.86 5.51 4.69
CA GLY A 7 -26.45 5.78 5.02
C GLY A 7 -25.87 4.85 6.07
N GLN A 8 -26.61 3.92 6.65
CA GLN A 8 -26.01 2.87 7.48
C GLN A 8 -25.11 1.96 6.64
N LEU A 9 -24.04 1.46 7.25
CA LEU A 9 -23.16 0.51 6.59
C LEU A 9 -23.93 -0.77 6.20
N PRO A 10 -23.86 -1.24 4.94
CA PRO A 10 -24.48 -2.51 4.55
C PRO A 10 -24.04 -3.67 5.46
N PRO A 11 -24.94 -4.57 5.89
CA PRO A 11 -24.59 -5.67 6.80
C PRO A 11 -23.43 -6.56 6.31
N VAL A 12 -23.29 -6.70 4.99
CA VAL A 12 -22.16 -7.44 4.38
C VAL A 12 -20.81 -6.80 4.68
N LEU A 13 -20.73 -5.45 4.68
CA LEU A 13 -19.51 -4.72 5.03
C LEU A 13 -19.29 -4.66 6.54
N GLY A 14 -20.36 -4.73 7.33
CA GLY A 14 -20.26 -4.82 8.80
C GLY A 14 -19.43 -6.01 9.28
N GLN A 15 -19.40 -7.11 8.50
CA GLN A 15 -18.59 -8.30 8.81
C GLN A 15 -17.08 -8.03 8.82
N LEU A 16 -16.62 -6.96 8.15
CA LEU A 16 -15.20 -6.57 8.12
C LEU A 16 -14.76 -5.99 9.48
N PHE A 17 -15.69 -5.53 10.31
CA PHE A 17 -15.40 -4.90 11.58
C PHE A 17 -15.74 -5.82 12.76
N ALA A 18 -14.92 -5.79 13.81
CA ALA A 18 -15.13 -6.61 15.01
C ALA A 18 -16.42 -6.22 15.76
N ASP A 19 -16.82 -4.95 15.66
CA ASP A 19 -18.03 -4.37 16.25
C ASP A 19 -19.26 -4.47 15.32
N GLY A 20 -19.14 -5.16 14.18
CA GLY A 20 -20.22 -5.27 13.18
C GLY A 20 -20.45 -4.00 12.36
N GLY A 21 -19.55 -3.01 12.44
CA GLY A 21 -19.66 -1.74 11.72
C GLY A 21 -20.48 -0.69 12.48
N ASP A 22 -20.59 -0.81 13.80
CA ASP A 22 -21.39 0.12 14.61
C ASP A 22 -20.94 1.57 14.43
N GLY A 23 -21.91 2.48 14.38
CA GLY A 23 -21.71 3.91 14.15
C GLY A 23 -21.17 4.32 12.76
N ARG A 24 -20.85 3.38 11.87
CA ARG A 24 -20.29 3.67 10.53
C ARG A 24 -21.36 3.90 9.50
N THR A 25 -21.05 4.77 8.54
CA THR A 25 -21.97 5.15 7.49
C THR A 25 -21.33 5.16 6.10
N LEU A 26 -22.11 4.75 5.09
CA LEU A 26 -21.74 4.76 3.69
C LEU A 26 -22.96 5.16 2.85
N SER A 27 -22.85 6.28 2.13
CA SER A 27 -23.90 6.78 1.24
C SER A 27 -23.78 6.27 -0.20
N SER A 28 -22.58 5.88 -0.61
CA SER A 28 -22.33 5.33 -1.94
C SER A 28 -23.02 3.98 -2.12
N VAL A 29 -23.74 3.82 -3.24
CA VAL A 29 -24.34 2.53 -3.61
C VAL A 29 -23.25 1.67 -4.22
N LEU A 30 -22.92 0.56 -3.55
CA LEU A 30 -21.89 -0.36 -4.04
C LEU A 30 -22.39 -1.18 -5.23
N PRO A 31 -21.50 -1.50 -6.19
CA PRO A 31 -21.80 -2.49 -7.22
C PRO A 31 -21.93 -3.89 -6.60
N ALA A 32 -22.29 -4.88 -7.43
CA ALA A 32 -22.24 -6.28 -7.00
C ALA A 32 -20.81 -6.69 -6.61
N GLY A 33 -20.72 -7.56 -5.62
CA GLY A 33 -19.47 -8.03 -5.03
C GLY A 33 -19.70 -8.76 -3.72
N ASP A 34 -18.66 -9.39 -3.20
CA ASP A 34 -18.73 -10.23 -2.01
C ASP A 34 -17.49 -10.05 -1.12
N VAL A 35 -17.57 -10.53 0.11
CA VAL A 35 -16.46 -10.53 1.05
C VAL A 35 -15.45 -11.64 0.73
N VAL A 36 -14.17 -11.31 0.83
CA VAL A 36 -13.06 -12.24 0.62
C VAL A 36 -12.60 -12.79 1.96
N TRP A 37 -12.62 -14.12 2.08
CA TRP A 37 -12.16 -14.84 3.25
C TRP A 37 -10.74 -15.35 3.03
N PRO A 38 -9.86 -15.27 4.05
CA PRO A 38 -8.57 -15.93 3.99
C PRO A 38 -8.74 -17.44 3.81
N ASP A 39 -8.02 -18.01 2.84
CA ASP A 39 -7.94 -19.45 2.64
C ASP A 39 -7.29 -20.09 3.89
N PRO A 40 -7.97 -21.02 4.58
CA PRO A 40 -7.42 -21.70 5.75
C PRO A 40 -6.09 -22.43 5.48
N GLY A 41 -5.80 -22.81 4.22
CA GLY A 41 -4.54 -23.42 3.82
C GLY A 41 -3.39 -22.42 3.63
N TYR A 42 -3.69 -21.11 3.62
CA TYR A 42 -2.74 -20.03 3.35
C TYR A 42 -2.42 -19.18 4.60
N ALA A 43 -3.33 -19.15 5.58
CA ALA A 43 -3.13 -18.43 6.83
C ALA A 43 -1.94 -19.00 7.65
N LYS A 44 -0.89 -18.18 7.85
CA LYS A 44 0.31 -18.56 8.63
C LYS A 44 0.05 -18.58 10.14
N PHE A 45 -0.87 -17.75 10.62
CA PHE A 45 -1.24 -17.61 12.04
C PHE A 45 -2.77 -17.55 12.21
N THR A 46 -3.24 -17.50 13.47
CA THR A 46 -4.64 -17.63 13.91
C THR A 46 -5.68 -17.16 12.90
N VAL A 47 -6.61 -18.07 12.56
CA VAL A 47 -7.75 -17.79 11.68
C VAL A 47 -8.63 -16.73 12.33
N ASP A 48 -8.51 -15.49 11.85
CA ASP A 48 -9.49 -14.48 12.19
C ASP A 48 -10.83 -14.93 11.57
N HIS A 49 -11.88 -15.08 12.37
CA HIS A 49 -13.19 -15.57 11.90
C HIS A 49 -13.97 -14.46 11.17
N ARG A 50 -13.27 -13.65 10.37
CA ARG A 50 -13.83 -12.51 9.64
C ARG A 50 -13.24 -12.43 8.24
N PRO A 51 -14.01 -11.93 7.27
CA PRO A 51 -13.45 -11.62 5.96
C PRO A 51 -12.44 -10.47 6.04
N ALA A 52 -11.46 -10.49 5.14
CA ALA A 52 -10.37 -9.51 5.12
C ALA A 52 -10.79 -8.18 4.46
N PHE A 53 -11.51 -8.26 3.34
CA PHE A 53 -12.01 -7.12 2.59
C PHE A 53 -13.23 -7.50 1.76
N TRP A 54 -13.96 -6.51 1.24
CA TRP A 54 -15.00 -6.71 0.24
C TRP A 54 -14.46 -6.45 -1.17
N LEU A 55 -14.83 -7.27 -2.15
CA LEU A 55 -14.35 -7.22 -3.53
C LEU A 55 -15.53 -7.02 -4.49
N SER A 56 -15.44 -6.05 -5.40
CA SER A 56 -16.44 -5.87 -6.46
C SER A 56 -16.28 -6.88 -7.59
N ASP A 57 -17.40 -7.29 -8.19
CA ASP A 57 -17.41 -8.21 -9.34
C ASP A 57 -16.89 -7.54 -10.62
N LEU A 58 -17.04 -6.21 -10.72
CA LEU A 58 -16.70 -5.43 -11.90
C LEU A 58 -15.74 -4.30 -11.54
N PRO A 59 -14.91 -3.86 -12.51
CA PRO A 59 -14.09 -2.67 -12.35
C PRO A 59 -14.91 -1.41 -12.07
N VAL A 60 -14.33 -0.48 -11.33
CA VAL A 60 -14.94 0.82 -10.99
C VAL A 60 -14.17 1.98 -11.62
N SER A 61 -14.79 3.15 -11.71
CA SER A 61 -14.10 4.38 -12.14
C SER A 61 -13.28 4.98 -10.99
N GLY A 62 -12.25 5.76 -11.33
CA GLY A 62 -11.51 6.55 -10.34
C GLY A 62 -12.39 7.57 -9.61
N GLU A 63 -13.43 8.10 -10.26
CA GLU A 63 -14.42 8.98 -9.62
C GLU A 63 -15.20 8.26 -8.51
N PHE A 64 -15.57 7.00 -8.74
CA PHE A 64 -16.25 6.18 -7.73
C PHE A 64 -15.30 5.86 -6.57
N TRP A 65 -14.04 5.52 -6.86
CA TRP A 65 -13.00 5.34 -5.85
C TRP A 65 -12.81 6.61 -5.00
N ALA A 66 -12.72 7.79 -5.63
CA ALA A 66 -12.57 9.07 -4.93
C ALA A 66 -13.77 9.40 -4.04
N GLY A 67 -14.99 9.08 -4.51
CA GLY A 67 -16.21 9.17 -3.71
C GLY A 67 -16.10 8.35 -2.42
N LEU A 68 -15.73 7.08 -2.53
CA LEU A 68 -15.55 6.19 -1.36
C LEU A 68 -14.45 6.68 -0.42
N ARG A 69 -13.31 7.16 -0.95
CA ARG A 69 -12.22 7.73 -0.14
C ARG A 69 -12.69 8.96 0.63
N ALA A 70 -13.51 9.82 0.04
CA ALA A 70 -14.10 10.96 0.74
C ALA A 70 -15.05 10.55 1.88
N GLU A 71 -15.62 9.34 1.82
CA GLU A 71 -16.44 8.76 2.90
C GLU A 71 -15.61 7.98 3.94
N HIS A 72 -14.32 7.73 3.72
CA HIS A 72 -13.48 6.88 4.56
C HIS A 72 -13.55 7.25 6.06
N GLY A 73 -13.49 8.54 6.38
CA GLY A 73 -13.51 8.99 7.78
C GLY A 73 -14.80 8.66 8.55
N ARG A 74 -15.92 8.38 7.85
CA ARG A 74 -17.19 7.97 8.46
C ARG A 74 -17.52 6.49 8.24
N SER A 75 -16.97 5.87 7.20
CA SER A 75 -17.20 4.46 6.87
C SER A 75 -16.17 3.53 7.52
N GLY A 76 -14.96 4.02 7.79
CA GLY A 76 -13.80 3.21 8.18
C GLY A 76 -13.32 2.28 7.06
N LEU A 77 -13.78 2.46 5.82
CA LEU A 77 -13.46 1.62 4.67
C LEU A 77 -12.52 2.35 3.73
N TRP A 78 -11.27 1.87 3.63
CA TRP A 78 -10.31 2.38 2.67
C TRP A 78 -10.51 1.68 1.31
N PRO A 79 -10.72 2.43 0.21
CA PRO A 79 -10.86 1.84 -1.11
C PRO A 79 -9.48 1.52 -1.72
N VAL A 80 -9.37 0.37 -2.37
CA VAL A 80 -8.15 -0.07 -3.07
C VAL A 80 -8.53 -0.61 -4.45
N LEU A 81 -7.78 -0.23 -5.48
CA LEU A 81 -7.94 -0.79 -6.82
C LEU A 81 -7.10 -2.05 -6.96
N LEU A 82 -7.75 -3.18 -7.28
CA LEU A 82 -7.14 -4.49 -7.23
C LEU A 82 -6.83 -5.00 -8.64
N GLU A 83 -5.56 -5.25 -8.93
CA GLU A 83 -5.17 -5.94 -10.16
C GLU A 83 -5.39 -7.45 -9.99
N ASP A 84 -6.29 -8.02 -10.80
CA ASP A 84 -6.77 -9.39 -10.68
C ASP A 84 -6.27 -10.31 -11.82
N SER A 85 -5.26 -9.84 -12.58
CA SER A 85 -4.88 -10.44 -13.87
C SER A 85 -4.04 -11.73 -13.73
N VAL A 86 -3.17 -11.76 -12.71
CA VAL A 86 -2.24 -12.87 -12.44
C VAL A 86 -2.90 -13.93 -11.57
N GLN A 87 -3.58 -13.50 -10.52
CA GLN A 87 -4.27 -14.37 -9.58
C GLN A 87 -5.55 -13.71 -9.09
N PRO A 88 -6.68 -14.45 -9.06
CA PRO A 88 -7.93 -13.92 -8.55
C PRO A 88 -7.86 -13.67 -7.04
N TRP A 89 -8.12 -12.43 -6.61
CA TRP A 89 -8.26 -12.04 -5.21
C TRP A 89 -9.37 -12.81 -4.50
N SER A 90 -10.41 -13.22 -5.25
CA SER A 90 -11.51 -14.05 -4.73
C SER A 90 -11.07 -15.45 -4.29
N ALA A 91 -9.87 -15.91 -4.66
CA ALA A 91 -9.32 -17.15 -4.16
C ALA A 91 -8.91 -17.08 -2.68
N GLY A 92 -8.79 -15.89 -2.09
CA GLY A 92 -8.49 -15.73 -0.68
C GLY A 92 -7.08 -16.17 -0.28
N GLN A 93 -6.13 -16.20 -1.23
CA GLN A 93 -4.71 -16.49 -0.93
C GLN A 93 -4.03 -15.28 -0.29
N ILE A 94 -4.47 -14.99 0.93
CA ILE A 94 -4.09 -13.85 1.75
C ILE A 94 -3.87 -14.33 3.18
N ALA A 95 -3.02 -13.62 3.91
CA ALA A 95 -2.74 -13.91 5.31
C ALA A 95 -2.85 -12.60 6.12
N PRO A 96 -4.07 -12.17 6.52
CA PRO A 96 -4.25 -10.96 7.30
C PRO A 96 -3.47 -10.99 8.60
N ASP A 97 -2.91 -9.84 8.96
CA ASP A 97 -2.20 -9.63 10.21
C ASP A 97 -2.90 -8.57 11.07
N ALA A 98 -2.64 -8.60 12.38
CA ALA A 98 -3.16 -7.58 13.28
C ALA A 98 -2.46 -6.24 13.03
N VAL A 99 -3.25 -5.19 12.76
CA VAL A 99 -2.75 -3.82 12.52
C VAL A 99 -1.85 -3.30 13.66
N ALA A 100 -2.12 -3.73 14.90
CA ALA A 100 -1.32 -3.36 16.06
C ALA A 100 0.13 -3.87 15.99
N GLU A 101 0.41 -4.95 15.23
CA GLU A 101 1.77 -5.45 15.05
C GLU A 101 2.64 -4.46 14.27
N ILE A 102 2.05 -3.61 13.42
CA ILE A 102 2.79 -2.59 12.67
C ILE A 102 3.48 -1.60 13.63
N ASP A 103 2.90 -1.35 14.81
CA ASP A 103 3.46 -0.42 15.81
C ASP A 103 4.80 -0.92 16.40
N ASN A 104 5.09 -2.22 16.26
CA ASN A 104 6.35 -2.83 16.71
C ASN A 104 7.51 -2.61 15.73
N TYR A 105 7.26 -2.00 14.56
CA TYR A 105 8.25 -1.83 13.50
C TYR A 105 8.50 -0.36 13.17
N HIS A 106 9.73 -0.07 12.76
CA HIS A 106 10.15 1.27 12.38
C HIS A 106 10.86 1.25 11.03
N ALA A 107 10.49 2.17 10.14
CA ALA A 107 11.09 2.27 8.80
C ALA A 107 12.61 2.42 8.83
N ALA A 108 13.16 3.16 9.82
CA ALA A 108 14.61 3.30 10.00
C ALA A 108 15.30 1.98 10.36
N ALA A 109 14.69 1.18 11.24
CA ALA A 109 15.24 -0.10 11.65
C ALA A 109 15.17 -1.10 10.49
N PHE A 110 14.02 -1.16 9.80
CA PHE A 110 13.85 -1.96 8.58
C PHE A 110 14.92 -1.63 7.53
N MET A 111 15.08 -0.34 7.21
CA MET A 111 16.06 0.09 6.21
C MET A 111 17.49 -0.26 6.63
N ALA A 112 17.85 -0.08 7.90
CA ALA A 112 19.18 -0.41 8.41
C ALA A 112 19.48 -1.92 8.34
N GLU A 113 18.50 -2.76 8.70
CA GLU A 113 18.61 -4.22 8.66
C GLU A 113 18.78 -4.72 7.22
N VAL A 114 17.86 -4.35 6.32
CA VAL A 114 17.93 -4.75 4.90
C VAL A 114 19.23 -4.28 4.25
N TRP A 115 19.66 -3.05 4.54
CA TRP A 115 20.93 -2.53 4.02
C TRP A 115 22.10 -3.36 4.51
N SER A 116 22.19 -3.62 5.82
CA SER A 116 23.28 -4.41 6.41
C SER A 116 23.35 -5.82 5.84
N ASP A 117 22.21 -6.52 5.80
CA ASP A 117 22.10 -7.89 5.28
C ASP A 117 22.54 -7.98 3.81
N TRP A 118 22.21 -6.97 3.02
CA TRP A 118 22.62 -6.94 1.62
C TRP A 118 24.12 -6.67 1.47
N ILE A 119 24.68 -5.73 2.25
CA ILE A 119 26.12 -5.43 2.25
C ILE A 119 26.96 -6.66 2.59
N GLU A 120 26.51 -7.50 3.53
CA GLU A 120 27.21 -8.74 3.88
C GLU A 120 27.28 -9.76 2.73
N ARG A 121 26.34 -9.68 1.77
CA ARG A 121 26.23 -10.60 0.64
C ARG A 121 26.80 -10.03 -0.67
N ALA A 122 26.95 -8.71 -0.75
CA ALA A 122 27.36 -8.01 -1.96
C ALA A 122 28.85 -8.15 -2.29
N ASN A 123 29.18 -8.22 -3.57
CA ASN A 123 30.54 -8.07 -4.07
C ASN A 123 30.88 -6.60 -4.38
N THR A 124 32.14 -6.31 -4.69
CA THR A 124 32.63 -4.95 -4.96
C THR A 124 31.85 -4.22 -6.04
N ASP A 125 31.54 -4.88 -7.16
CA ASP A 125 30.83 -4.26 -8.29
C ASP A 125 29.37 -3.95 -7.93
N GLN A 126 28.75 -4.78 -7.10
CA GLN A 126 27.40 -4.54 -6.60
C GLN A 126 27.37 -3.33 -5.65
N LEU A 127 28.39 -3.13 -4.81
CA LEU A 127 28.46 -1.98 -3.91
C LEU A 127 28.45 -0.64 -4.66
N GLU A 128 28.92 -0.60 -5.91
CA GLU A 128 28.86 0.62 -6.74
C GLU A 128 27.43 1.06 -7.07
N LEU A 129 26.46 0.12 -7.07
CA LEU A 129 25.04 0.43 -7.29
C LEU A 129 24.46 1.31 -6.18
N LEU A 130 25.05 1.25 -4.98
CA LEU A 130 24.65 2.04 -3.81
C LEU A 130 25.36 3.39 -3.71
N ALA A 131 26.17 3.77 -4.71
CA ALA A 131 26.78 5.08 -4.74
C ALA A 131 25.70 6.19 -4.68
N PRO A 132 25.95 7.27 -3.93
CA PRO A 132 27.18 7.61 -3.20
C PRO A 132 27.22 7.10 -1.75
N PHE A 133 26.19 6.42 -1.26
CA PHE A 133 26.09 5.99 0.14
C PHE A 133 26.99 4.79 0.47
N GLY A 134 27.14 3.88 -0.49
CA GLY A 134 27.98 2.70 -0.34
C GLY A 134 27.55 1.83 0.86
N PRO A 135 28.46 1.38 1.72
CA PRO A 135 28.12 0.46 2.80
C PRO A 135 27.42 1.13 3.99
N GLN A 136 27.40 2.46 4.07
CA GLN A 136 26.71 3.15 5.15
C GLN A 136 25.26 3.43 4.75
N CYS A 137 24.31 2.83 5.48
CA CYS A 137 22.90 3.13 5.32
C CYS A 137 22.64 4.62 5.64
N PRO A 138 22.06 5.40 4.70
CA PRO A 138 21.76 6.81 4.94
C PRO A 138 20.59 7.03 5.92
N GLY A 139 19.83 5.97 6.21
CA GLY A 139 18.59 6.04 6.95
C GLY A 139 17.46 6.69 6.14
N PRO A 140 16.24 6.77 6.71
CA PRO A 140 15.10 7.31 6.00
C PRO A 140 15.30 8.79 5.64
N ALA A 141 14.92 9.16 4.43
CA ALA A 141 14.85 10.52 3.94
C ALA A 141 14.00 11.41 4.85
N ALA A 142 14.38 12.69 4.92
CA ALA A 142 13.56 13.69 5.58
C ALA A 142 12.16 13.78 4.94
N SER A 143 11.19 14.25 5.71
CA SER A 143 9.83 14.49 5.23
C SER A 143 9.83 15.45 4.04
N GLY A 144 8.95 15.18 3.08
CA GLY A 144 8.73 16.08 1.95
C GLY A 144 7.90 17.30 2.34
N GLN A 145 7.88 18.29 1.46
CA GLN A 145 6.94 19.41 1.55
C GLN A 145 5.71 19.09 0.69
N LEU A 146 4.52 19.13 1.30
CA LEU A 146 3.26 18.91 0.58
C LEU A 146 3.14 19.91 -0.58
N ALA A 147 3.01 19.38 -1.78
CA ALA A 147 2.71 20.14 -2.99
C ALA A 147 1.18 20.34 -3.16
N ALA A 148 0.38 19.41 -2.62
CA ALA A 148 -1.07 19.43 -2.66
C ALA A 148 -1.67 18.64 -1.48
N ASP A 149 -2.99 18.68 -1.34
CA ASP A 149 -3.71 17.83 -0.39
C ASP A 149 -3.53 16.33 -0.75
N PRO A 150 -3.17 15.46 0.20
CA PRO A 150 -3.00 14.03 -0.07
C PRO A 150 -4.21 13.33 -0.66
N GLY A 151 -5.43 13.73 -0.26
CA GLY A 151 -6.66 13.18 -0.83
C GLY A 151 -6.81 13.52 -2.31
N VAL A 152 -6.55 14.78 -2.68
CA VAL A 152 -6.61 15.23 -4.08
C VAL A 152 -5.62 14.49 -4.98
N VAL A 153 -4.39 14.26 -4.50
CA VAL A 153 -3.39 13.51 -5.28
C VAL A 153 -3.79 12.04 -5.41
N ALA A 154 -4.33 11.45 -4.35
CA ALA A 154 -4.86 10.09 -4.39
C ALA A 154 -6.03 9.94 -5.37
N ASP A 155 -6.97 10.89 -5.36
CA ASP A 155 -8.13 10.91 -6.26
C ASP A 155 -7.69 11.02 -7.73
N TRP A 156 -6.70 11.86 -8.03
CA TRP A 156 -6.09 11.94 -9.37
C TRP A 156 -5.45 10.61 -9.79
N TYR A 157 -4.63 10.04 -8.91
CA TYR A 157 -3.88 8.84 -9.25
C TYR A 157 -4.78 7.61 -9.39
N ALA A 158 -5.83 7.51 -8.57
CA ALA A 158 -6.87 6.50 -8.72
C ALA A 158 -7.56 6.56 -10.09
N GLY A 159 -7.72 7.76 -10.67
CA GLY A 159 -8.16 7.94 -12.05
C GLY A 159 -7.30 7.18 -13.05
N LEU A 160 -5.97 7.27 -12.92
CA LEU A 160 -5.00 6.60 -13.81
C LEU A 160 -4.95 5.09 -13.56
N VAL A 161 -4.94 4.66 -12.29
CA VAL A 161 -4.88 3.23 -11.94
C VAL A 161 -6.16 2.52 -12.39
N ALA A 162 -7.33 3.15 -12.30
CA ALA A 162 -8.60 2.58 -12.72
C ALA A 162 -8.68 2.31 -14.24
N GLU A 163 -7.87 2.99 -15.07
CA GLU A 163 -7.79 2.71 -16.52
C GLU A 163 -7.30 1.29 -16.81
N ARG A 164 -6.59 0.66 -15.85
CA ARG A 164 -6.18 -0.75 -15.91
C ARG A 164 -7.35 -1.73 -15.73
N ARG A 165 -8.58 -1.23 -15.57
CA ARG A 165 -9.83 -2.00 -15.38
C ARG A 165 -9.77 -2.96 -14.18
N THR A 166 -9.40 -2.40 -13.05
CA THR A 166 -9.21 -3.10 -11.78
C THR A 166 -10.51 -3.14 -10.96
N PRO A 167 -10.90 -4.31 -10.41
CA PRO A 167 -11.91 -4.40 -9.36
C PRO A 167 -11.59 -3.50 -8.15
N LEU A 168 -12.60 -3.25 -7.33
CA LEU A 168 -12.51 -2.47 -6.10
C LEU A 168 -12.45 -3.40 -4.89
N GLY A 169 -11.45 -3.20 -4.04
CA GLY A 169 -11.41 -3.66 -2.66
C GLY A 169 -11.89 -2.59 -1.68
N LEU A 170 -12.66 -2.97 -0.66
CA LEU A 170 -12.96 -2.13 0.49
C LEU A 170 -12.44 -2.79 1.76
N VAL A 171 -11.51 -2.10 2.43
CA VAL A 171 -10.73 -2.63 3.55
C VAL A 171 -11.08 -1.89 4.83
N ALA A 172 -11.38 -2.61 5.91
CA ALA A 172 -11.66 -2.02 7.21
C ALA A 172 -10.35 -1.54 7.88
N ALA A 173 -9.94 -0.31 7.56
CA ALA A 173 -8.67 0.27 7.97
C ALA A 173 -8.82 1.75 8.33
N GLU A 174 -8.22 2.18 9.44
CA GLU A 174 -8.26 3.59 9.88
C GLU A 174 -7.39 4.50 9.02
N ARG A 175 -6.44 3.94 8.27
CA ARG A 175 -5.54 4.66 7.35
C ARG A 175 -5.19 3.78 6.15
N GLY A 176 -4.74 4.41 5.07
CA GLY A 176 -4.52 3.72 3.80
C GLY A 176 -3.37 2.71 3.87
N ALA A 177 -2.29 3.03 4.60
CA ALA A 177 -1.14 2.14 4.73
C ALA A 177 -1.48 0.80 5.41
N ASP A 178 -2.49 0.77 6.28
CA ASP A 178 -2.90 -0.41 7.04
C ASP A 178 -3.60 -1.43 6.16
N ALA A 179 -4.09 -1.01 4.98
CA ALA A 179 -4.77 -1.89 4.06
C ALA A 179 -3.91 -3.10 3.69
N LEU A 180 -2.58 -2.95 3.64
CA LEU A 180 -1.64 -4.03 3.33
C LEU A 180 -1.71 -5.17 4.36
N ALA A 181 -1.71 -4.82 5.65
CA ALA A 181 -1.77 -5.79 6.74
C ALA A 181 -3.18 -6.38 6.90
N VAL A 182 -4.21 -5.54 6.82
CA VAL A 182 -5.62 -5.98 6.96
C VAL A 182 -6.03 -6.91 5.82
N MET A 183 -5.62 -6.60 4.59
CA MET A 183 -5.86 -7.47 3.44
C MET A 183 -5.02 -8.75 3.51
N GLY A 184 -3.92 -8.75 4.25
CA GLY A 184 -3.00 -9.88 4.27
C GLY A 184 -2.27 -10.06 2.95
N TRP A 185 -1.91 -8.97 2.28
CA TRP A 185 -1.20 -9.03 1.02
C TRP A 185 0.21 -9.61 1.22
N GLN A 186 0.66 -10.44 0.28
CA GLN A 186 1.88 -11.22 0.38
C GLN A 186 2.75 -11.08 -0.89
N GLY A 187 2.56 -10.02 -1.68
CA GLY A 187 3.21 -9.86 -2.97
C GLY A 187 4.74 -9.67 -2.93
N ALA A 188 5.31 -9.40 -1.76
CA ALA A 188 6.75 -9.25 -1.54
C ALA A 188 7.40 -10.49 -0.89
N LEU A 189 6.71 -11.64 -0.84
CA LEU A 189 7.14 -12.83 -0.08
C LEU A 189 8.55 -13.33 -0.38
N ASN A 190 9.01 -13.21 -1.63
CA ASN A 190 10.35 -13.66 -2.02
C ASN A 190 11.47 -12.77 -1.45
N HIS A 191 11.13 -11.57 -0.99
CA HIS A 191 12.08 -10.57 -0.48
C HIS A 191 11.90 -10.29 1.01
N ASN A 192 10.66 -10.32 1.50
CA ASN A 192 10.32 -10.13 2.91
C ASN A 192 9.33 -11.20 3.32
N GLU A 193 9.71 -12.02 4.30
CA GLU A 193 8.87 -13.12 4.76
C GLU A 193 7.56 -12.62 5.37
N TRP A 194 7.58 -11.42 5.96
CA TRP A 194 6.47 -10.80 6.70
C TRP A 194 6.08 -9.46 6.08
N MET A 195 4.77 -9.21 5.98
CA MET A 195 4.22 -7.98 5.39
C MET A 195 4.22 -6.80 6.37
N ILE A 196 4.14 -7.07 7.67
CA ILE A 196 4.07 -6.04 8.72
C ILE A 196 5.20 -4.99 8.66
N PRO A 197 6.49 -5.36 8.49
CA PRO A 197 7.56 -4.38 8.32
C PRO A 197 7.36 -3.44 7.12
N LEU A 198 6.87 -3.97 5.99
CA LEU A 198 6.60 -3.16 4.79
C LEU A 198 5.44 -2.20 5.02
N ALA A 199 4.38 -2.64 5.71
CA ALA A 199 3.28 -1.77 6.11
C ALA A 199 3.76 -0.62 7.02
N ALA A 200 4.74 -0.87 7.90
CA ALA A 200 5.35 0.17 8.72
C ALA A 200 6.14 1.21 7.89
N VAL A 201 6.82 0.78 6.82
CA VAL A 201 7.47 1.70 5.86
C VAL A 201 6.42 2.55 5.15
N VAL A 202 5.33 1.94 4.65
CA VAL A 202 4.26 2.68 3.97
C VAL A 202 3.54 3.64 4.92
N ARG A 203 3.32 3.29 6.19
CA ARG A 203 2.84 4.23 7.22
C ARG A 203 3.78 5.41 7.39
N SER A 204 5.08 5.15 7.45
CA SER A 204 6.08 6.20 7.54
C SER A 204 6.03 7.14 6.34
N TRP A 205 5.76 6.63 5.13
CA TRP A 205 5.57 7.46 3.94
C TRP A 205 4.22 8.18 3.91
N GLU A 206 3.16 7.59 4.45
CA GLU A 206 1.87 8.26 4.66
C GLU A 206 2.06 9.50 5.53
N ASP A 207 2.85 9.40 6.60
CA ASP A 207 3.15 10.52 7.50
C ASP A 207 4.15 11.53 6.91
N ARG A 208 5.23 11.07 6.25
CA ARG A 208 6.33 11.93 5.76
C ARG A 208 6.08 12.55 4.39
N PHE A 209 5.32 11.86 3.54
CA PHE A 209 5.15 12.22 2.14
C PHE A 209 3.69 12.42 1.73
N GLY A 210 2.75 12.21 2.66
CA GLY A 210 1.32 12.17 2.34
C GLY A 210 1.01 11.02 1.37
N ALA A 211 1.77 9.92 1.44
CA ALA A 211 1.57 8.80 0.55
C ALA A 211 0.25 8.08 0.85
N ARG A 212 -0.47 7.62 -0.17
CA ARG A 212 -1.71 6.84 0.00
C ARG A 212 -1.68 5.61 -0.90
N VAL A 213 -2.04 4.46 -0.33
CA VAL A 213 -2.27 3.22 -1.07
C VAL A 213 -3.48 3.40 -1.98
N VAL A 214 -3.26 3.28 -3.29
CA VAL A 214 -4.31 3.44 -4.30
C VAL A 214 -4.60 2.11 -4.99
N GLY A 215 -3.56 1.36 -5.36
CA GLY A 215 -3.70 0.08 -6.05
C GLY A 215 -2.79 -1.00 -5.50
N ILE A 216 -3.24 -2.25 -5.57
CA ILE A 216 -2.49 -3.45 -5.19
C ILE A 216 -2.76 -4.53 -6.24
N GLY A 217 -1.71 -5.19 -6.71
CA GLY A 217 -1.83 -6.39 -7.54
C GLY A 217 -1.23 -7.61 -6.86
N PHE A 218 -0.99 -8.67 -7.65
CA PHE A 218 -0.41 -9.91 -7.11
C PHE A 218 0.93 -9.65 -6.42
N ASN A 219 1.83 -8.93 -7.10
CA ASN A 219 3.14 -8.51 -6.61
C ASN A 219 3.44 -7.05 -6.97
N THR A 220 2.40 -6.21 -7.04
CA THR A 220 2.53 -4.77 -7.34
C THR A 220 1.87 -3.90 -6.28
N LEU A 221 2.42 -2.70 -6.07
CA LEU A 221 1.88 -1.69 -5.15
C LEU A 221 1.94 -0.31 -5.81
N ASP A 222 0.80 0.38 -5.88
CA ASP A 222 0.68 1.74 -6.42
C ASP A 222 0.33 2.73 -5.30
N LEU A 223 1.21 3.70 -5.09
CA LEU A 223 1.06 4.77 -4.10
C LEU A 223 0.95 6.14 -4.79
N SER A 224 -0.03 6.93 -4.38
CA SER A 224 -0.02 8.38 -4.66
C SER A 224 0.86 9.09 -3.63
N VAL A 225 1.49 10.22 -4.00
CA VAL A 225 2.48 10.92 -3.17
C VAL A 225 2.28 12.43 -3.25
N ALA A 226 1.94 13.04 -2.11
CA ALA A 226 1.57 14.45 -2.06
C ALA A 226 2.78 15.39 -1.86
N ALA A 227 3.88 14.88 -1.33
CA ALA A 227 5.11 15.62 -1.09
C ALA A 227 6.32 14.94 -1.77
N PRO A 228 6.36 14.86 -3.11
CA PRO A 228 7.44 14.15 -3.80
C PRO A 228 8.81 14.83 -3.57
N PRO A 229 9.94 14.10 -3.68
CA PRO A 229 11.25 14.70 -3.55
C PRO A 229 11.53 15.64 -4.71
N VAL A 230 11.88 16.89 -4.44
CA VAL A 230 12.09 17.93 -5.48
C VAL A 230 13.54 18.33 -5.68
N THR A 231 14.42 17.99 -4.74
CA THR A 231 15.87 18.26 -4.84
C THR A 231 16.63 16.98 -5.18
N PRO A 232 17.78 17.06 -5.88
CA PRO A 232 18.60 15.88 -6.16
C PRO A 232 19.00 15.10 -4.91
N GLU A 233 19.42 15.80 -3.85
CA GLU A 233 19.83 15.17 -2.59
C GLU A 233 18.67 14.45 -1.89
N HIS A 234 17.49 15.07 -1.87
CA HIS A 234 16.31 14.46 -1.27
C HIS A 234 15.83 13.26 -2.08
N ALA A 235 15.81 13.38 -3.42
CA ALA A 235 15.43 12.29 -4.30
C ALA A 235 16.38 11.09 -4.17
N LEU A 236 17.67 11.34 -3.97
CA LEU A 236 18.66 10.30 -3.74
C LEU A 236 18.44 9.54 -2.43
N HIS A 237 18.03 10.22 -1.35
CA HIS A 237 17.67 9.54 -0.11
C HIS A 237 16.37 8.74 -0.24
N VAL A 238 15.36 9.27 -0.95
CA VAL A 238 14.13 8.53 -1.24
C VAL A 238 14.42 7.30 -2.12
N ALA A 239 15.33 7.42 -3.09
CA ALA A 239 15.78 6.31 -3.92
C ALA A 239 16.44 5.20 -3.07
N ALA A 240 17.26 5.55 -2.09
CA ALA A 240 17.86 4.59 -1.17
C ALA A 240 16.79 3.86 -0.32
N GLU A 241 15.77 4.58 0.17
CA GLU A 241 14.62 3.96 0.84
C GLU A 241 13.85 3.00 -0.08
N HIS A 242 13.52 3.44 -1.29
CA HIS A 242 12.83 2.61 -2.29
C HIS A 242 13.62 1.35 -2.61
N TRP A 243 14.95 1.45 -2.71
CA TRP A 243 15.81 0.30 -2.93
C TRP A 243 15.73 -0.70 -1.77
N THR A 244 15.68 -0.26 -0.51
CA THR A 244 15.49 -1.19 0.62
C THR A 244 14.09 -1.78 0.67
N PHE A 245 13.08 -1.05 0.22
CA PHE A 245 11.69 -1.49 0.22
C PHE A 245 11.39 -2.50 -0.90
N CYS A 246 11.94 -2.24 -2.09
CA CYS A 246 11.74 -3.02 -3.30
C CYS A 246 12.99 -2.94 -4.20
N PRO A 247 14.02 -3.76 -3.92
CA PRO A 247 15.30 -3.69 -4.65
C PRO A 247 15.15 -3.91 -6.15
N ASP A 248 14.29 -4.86 -6.55
CA ASP A 248 14.10 -5.27 -7.95
C ASP A 248 13.63 -4.12 -8.82
N SER A 249 12.65 -3.34 -8.33
CA SER A 249 12.13 -2.19 -9.06
C SER A 249 13.21 -1.16 -9.37
N VAL A 250 14.21 -0.98 -8.50
CA VAL A 250 15.31 -0.02 -8.73
C VAL A 250 16.36 -0.59 -9.67
N VAL A 251 16.73 -1.86 -9.49
CA VAL A 251 17.76 -2.54 -10.31
C VAL A 251 17.30 -2.68 -11.76
N TYR A 252 16.04 -3.06 -12.00
CA TYR A 252 15.51 -3.27 -13.35
C TYR A 252 15.11 -1.98 -14.08
N SER A 253 14.79 -0.89 -13.38
CA SER A 253 14.34 0.36 -14.02
C SER A 253 15.48 1.27 -14.45
N ALA A 254 16.40 1.61 -13.54
CA ALA A 254 17.38 2.67 -13.77
C ALA A 254 18.84 2.21 -13.63
N GLY A 255 19.09 1.07 -12.99
CA GLY A 255 20.42 0.49 -12.84
C GLY A 255 21.31 1.13 -11.75
N THR A 256 21.12 2.40 -11.39
CA THR A 256 21.81 3.04 -10.25
C THR A 256 20.85 3.85 -9.38
N LEU A 257 21.22 4.08 -8.10
CA LEU A 257 20.44 4.96 -7.21
C LEU A 257 20.31 6.39 -7.75
N VAL A 258 21.35 6.91 -8.41
CA VAL A 258 21.35 8.28 -8.95
C VAL A 258 20.39 8.42 -10.12
N ASP A 259 20.40 7.45 -11.04
CA ASP A 259 19.49 7.46 -12.19
C ASP A 259 18.04 7.30 -11.72
N TYR A 260 17.79 6.38 -10.78
CA TYR A 260 16.47 6.20 -10.19
C TYR A 260 15.99 7.45 -9.43
N ALA A 261 16.88 8.14 -8.71
CA ALA A 261 16.58 9.39 -8.02
C ALA A 261 16.12 10.48 -9.00
N GLU A 262 16.77 10.61 -10.16
CA GLU A 262 16.35 11.55 -11.19
C GLU A 262 14.99 11.19 -11.79
N GLU A 263 14.69 9.90 -11.93
CA GLU A 263 13.37 9.45 -12.38
C GLU A 263 12.27 9.84 -11.41
N ILE A 264 12.41 9.54 -10.12
CA ILE A 264 11.34 9.77 -9.13
C ILE A 264 11.21 11.24 -8.69
N ARG A 265 12.18 12.10 -9.05
CA ARG A 265 12.17 13.51 -8.67
C ARG A 265 10.92 14.22 -9.18
N GLY A 266 10.14 14.77 -8.26
CA GLY A 266 8.89 15.49 -8.52
C GLY A 266 7.72 14.59 -8.94
N ARG A 267 7.85 13.25 -8.90
CA ARG A 267 6.76 12.35 -9.28
C ARG A 267 5.79 12.13 -8.12
N ASN A 268 4.52 12.41 -8.36
CA ASN A 268 3.42 12.22 -7.40
C ASN A 268 2.88 10.78 -7.35
N ALA A 269 3.57 9.83 -7.96
CA ALA A 269 3.17 8.43 -8.03
C ALA A 269 4.40 7.54 -7.90
N TRP A 270 4.33 6.57 -7.00
CA TRP A 270 5.32 5.51 -6.83
C TRP A 270 4.66 4.17 -7.09
N SER A 271 5.25 3.38 -7.97
CA SER A 271 4.81 2.03 -8.29
C SER A 271 5.96 1.06 -8.02
N PHE A 272 5.65 -0.04 -7.35
CA PHE A 272 6.61 -1.08 -6.98
C PHE A 272 6.16 -2.43 -7.52
N TRP A 273 7.12 -3.26 -7.88
CA TRP A 273 6.95 -4.63 -8.35
C TRP A 273 8.06 -5.54 -7.79
N TRP A 274 7.68 -6.70 -7.29
CA TRP A 274 8.57 -7.73 -6.73
C TRP A 274 8.50 -9.02 -7.60
N ASP A 275 9.61 -9.71 -7.84
CA ASP A 275 9.63 -11.01 -8.55
C ASP A 275 9.33 -12.19 -7.60
#